data_AF-A0A091CNY7-F1
#
_entry.id   AF-A0A091CNY7-F1
#
_cell.length_a   1.000
_cell.length_b   1.000
_cell.length_c   1.000
_cell.angle_alpha   90.00
_cell.angle_beta   90.00
_cell.angle_gamma   90.00
#
_symmetry.space_group_name_H-M   'P 1'
#
loop_
_entity.id
_entity.type
_entity.pdbx_description
1 polymer ?
#
loop_
_entity_poly.entity_id
_entity_poly.type
_entity_poly.pdbx_seq_one_letter_code
_entity_poly.pdbx_strand_id
1 'polypeptide(L)'
;METTMRLLKTRVQSRLALHKQSAFLEHGIVPVTSDCQYLFPAKVISHLVKWVTVAHEDYIELHFTKDIVEAGLAGDNNLYYMALIERGTAKLQAAVELNPGYSSIPPIFQLCLNWKGEKTNSNDDDIQALESEVNVCYKEPGPSHQLLTNQLQWLCVLLDVYLETESHDNSVEGVQGISPGEDVSVAFQGSK
;
A
#
# COMPACT_ATOMS: atom_id res chain seq x y z
N MET A 1 13.33 -21.00 28.62
CA MET A 1 14.55 -20.72 27.81
C MET A 1 14.34 -21.06 26.34
N GLU A 2 13.77 -22.22 25.99
CA GLU A 2 13.50 -22.61 24.60
C GLU A 2 12.67 -21.59 23.79
N THR A 3 11.57 -21.10 24.37
CA THR A 3 10.70 -20.09 23.71
C THR A 3 11.46 -18.80 23.40
N THR A 4 12.28 -18.33 24.34
CA THR A 4 13.09 -17.13 24.18
C THR A 4 14.11 -17.30 23.05
N MET A 5 14.79 -18.45 22.99
CA MET A 5 15.73 -18.75 21.91
C MET A 5 15.03 -18.83 20.54
N ARG A 6 13.83 -19.40 20.49
CA ARG A 6 13.01 -19.45 19.27
C ARG A 6 12.65 -18.05 18.79
N LEU A 7 12.16 -17.19 19.68
CA LEU A 7 11.83 -15.79 19.35
C LEU A 7 13.04 -15.01 18.87
N LEU A 8 14.20 -15.19 19.50
CA LEU A 8 15.46 -14.58 19.06
C LEU A 8 15.85 -15.04 17.66
N LYS A 9 15.76 -16.34 17.38
CA LYS A 9 16.06 -16.90 16.05
C LYS A 9 15.13 -16.33 14.99
N THR A 10 13.82 -16.32 15.24
CA THR A 10 12.83 -15.72 14.33
C THR A 10 13.11 -14.25 14.09
N ARG A 11 13.41 -13.48 15.14
CA ARG A 11 13.72 -12.05 15.02
C ARG A 11 14.99 -11.77 14.20
N VAL A 12 16.03 -12.57 14.37
CA VAL A 12 17.27 -12.44 13.57
C VAL A 12 16.99 -12.77 12.10
N GLN A 13 16.21 -13.83 11.84
CA GLN A 13 15.84 -14.22 10.48
C GLN A 13 14.95 -13.17 9.80
N SER A 14 13.96 -12.63 10.50
CA SER A 14 13.08 -11.59 9.95
C SER A 14 13.84 -10.30 9.62
N ARG A 15 14.76 -9.88 10.50
CA ARG A 15 15.62 -8.72 10.24
C ARG A 15 16.58 -8.95 9.07
N LEU A 16 17.17 -10.13 8.97
CA LEU A 16 18.03 -10.47 7.84
C LEU A 16 17.23 -10.49 6.52
N ALA A 17 15.99 -10.97 6.54
CA ALA A 17 15.11 -10.95 5.38
C ALA A 17 14.73 -9.50 4.99
N LEU A 18 14.34 -8.66 5.94
CA LEU A 18 14.05 -7.24 5.70
C LEU A 18 15.25 -6.51 5.08
N HIS A 19 16.46 -6.74 5.61
CA HIS A 19 17.66 -6.12 5.06
C HIS A 19 17.91 -6.51 3.60
N LYS A 20 17.70 -7.80 3.27
CA LYS A 20 17.79 -8.26 1.87
C LYS A 20 16.72 -7.63 0.99
N GLN A 21 15.49 -7.52 1.50
CA GLN A 21 14.38 -6.89 0.78
C GLN A 21 14.64 -5.41 0.52
N SER A 22 15.10 -4.65 1.53
CA SER A 22 15.41 -3.23 1.40
C SER A 22 16.39 -2.96 0.26
N ALA A 23 17.42 -3.81 0.11
CA ALA A 23 18.38 -3.68 -0.99
C ALA A 23 17.73 -3.76 -2.38
N PHE A 24 16.67 -4.58 -2.56
CA PHE A 24 15.93 -4.61 -3.82
C PHE A 24 15.00 -3.41 -3.96
N LEU A 25 14.32 -3.02 -2.88
CA LEU A 25 13.38 -1.90 -2.86
C LEU A 25 14.07 -0.56 -3.16
N GLU A 26 15.31 -0.38 -2.69
CA GLU A 26 16.17 0.78 -3.00
C GLU A 26 16.48 0.90 -4.50
N HIS A 27 16.43 -0.22 -5.24
CA HIS A 27 16.55 -0.25 -6.70
C HIS A 27 15.20 -0.18 -7.44
N GLY A 28 14.10 0.08 -6.73
CA GLY A 28 12.75 0.11 -7.29
C GLY A 28 12.19 -1.27 -7.67
N ILE A 29 12.84 -2.35 -7.22
CA ILE A 29 12.42 -3.72 -7.50
C ILE A 29 11.66 -4.25 -6.30
N VAL A 30 10.41 -4.65 -6.50
CA VAL A 30 9.61 -5.34 -5.47
C VAL A 30 9.79 -6.85 -5.65
N PRO A 31 10.61 -7.54 -4.83
CA PRO A 31 10.88 -8.95 -5.02
C PRO A 31 9.71 -9.80 -4.52
N VAL A 32 9.10 -10.56 -5.43
CA VAL A 32 8.05 -11.54 -5.12
C VAL A 32 8.59 -12.94 -5.35
N THR A 33 8.56 -13.81 -4.34
CA THR A 33 8.98 -15.21 -4.52
C THR A 33 8.06 -15.98 -5.46
N SER A 34 8.59 -17.02 -6.10
CA SER A 34 7.82 -17.99 -6.91
C SER A 34 6.57 -18.49 -6.19
N ASP A 35 6.66 -18.69 -4.88
CA ASP A 35 5.60 -19.21 -4.03
C ASP A 35 4.45 -18.21 -3.83
N CYS A 36 4.62 -16.95 -4.21
CA CYS A 36 3.61 -15.90 -4.09
C CYS A 36 3.18 -15.35 -5.46
N GLN A 37 3.83 -15.75 -6.57
CA GLN A 37 3.53 -15.20 -7.89
C GLN A 37 2.08 -15.47 -8.33
N TYR A 38 1.49 -16.59 -7.92
CA TYR A 38 0.12 -16.94 -8.27
C TYR A 38 -0.94 -16.03 -7.60
N LEU A 39 -0.54 -15.25 -6.58
CA LEU A 39 -1.40 -14.30 -5.87
C LEU A 39 -1.59 -13.00 -6.65
N PHE A 40 -0.71 -12.71 -7.61
CA PHE A 40 -0.69 -11.45 -8.34
C PHE A 40 -1.06 -11.65 -9.82
N PRO A 41 -1.67 -10.65 -10.46
CA PRO A 41 -1.92 -10.70 -11.89
C PRO A 41 -0.60 -10.75 -12.68
N ALA A 42 -0.65 -11.35 -13.88
CA ALA A 42 0.53 -11.52 -14.73
C ALA A 42 1.15 -10.19 -15.19
N LYS A 43 0.39 -9.10 -15.19
CA LYS A 43 0.84 -7.76 -15.60
C LYS A 43 0.46 -6.74 -14.52
N VAL A 44 1.48 -6.07 -13.98
CA VAL A 44 1.36 -4.92 -13.08
C VAL A 44 2.13 -3.77 -13.73
N ILE A 45 1.49 -2.61 -13.84
CA ILE A 45 1.99 -1.43 -14.56
C ILE A 45 2.58 -0.41 -13.59
N SER A 46 1.90 -0.20 -12.46
CA SER A 46 2.42 0.62 -11.36
C SER A 46 3.71 0.01 -10.82
N HIS A 47 4.70 0.86 -10.51
CA HIS A 47 6.00 0.40 -10.05
C HIS A 47 6.57 1.32 -8.97
N LEU A 48 7.39 0.73 -8.11
CA LEU A 48 8.11 1.43 -7.06
C LEU A 48 9.24 2.27 -7.67
N VAL A 49 9.23 3.56 -7.40
CA VAL A 49 10.23 4.52 -7.90
C VAL A 49 11.21 4.93 -6.79
N LYS A 50 10.72 4.98 -5.54
CA LYS A 50 11.53 5.40 -4.39
C LYS A 50 11.18 4.58 -3.16
N TRP A 51 12.20 4.15 -2.43
CA TRP A 51 12.11 3.57 -1.10
C TRP A 51 13.18 4.22 -0.21
N VAL A 52 12.77 4.94 0.83
CA VAL A 52 13.69 5.64 1.72
C VAL A 52 13.28 5.51 3.17
N THR A 53 14.25 5.47 4.09
CA THR A 53 13.99 5.58 5.52
C THR A 53 13.59 7.00 5.88
N VAL A 54 12.70 7.12 6.86
CA VAL A 54 12.20 8.40 7.40
C VAL A 54 12.45 8.42 8.91
N ALA A 55 12.78 9.58 9.48
CA ALA A 55 12.89 9.72 10.92
C ALA A 55 11.49 9.66 11.57
N HIS A 56 11.41 9.35 12.86
CA HIS A 56 10.11 9.31 13.55
C HIS A 56 9.45 10.69 13.54
N GLU A 57 10.23 11.74 13.77
CA GLU A 57 9.79 13.13 13.79
C GLU A 57 9.21 13.55 12.42
N ASP A 58 9.90 13.19 11.34
CA ASP A 58 9.43 13.47 9.98
C ASP A 58 8.15 12.68 9.66
N TYR A 59 8.01 11.45 10.16
CA TYR A 59 6.84 10.62 9.92
C TYR A 59 5.59 11.21 10.60
N ILE A 60 5.68 11.62 11.87
CA ILE A 60 4.53 12.18 12.61
C ILE A 60 4.10 13.56 12.09
N GLU A 61 4.98 14.27 11.38
CA GLU A 61 4.66 15.54 10.72
C GLU A 61 3.87 15.36 9.41
N LEU A 62 3.82 14.15 8.84
CA LEU A 62 3.07 13.88 7.63
C LEU A 62 1.57 14.03 7.87
N HIS A 63 0.94 14.91 7.10
CA HIS A 63 -0.46 15.29 7.28
C HIS A 63 -1.45 14.12 7.16
N PHE A 64 -1.10 13.06 6.42
CA PHE A 64 -1.92 11.88 6.17
C PHE A 64 -1.62 10.68 7.11
N THR A 65 -0.83 10.88 8.18
CA THR A 65 -0.49 9.81 9.15
C THR A 65 -1.14 9.99 10.52
N LYS A 66 -1.93 11.05 10.71
CA LYS A 66 -2.46 11.47 12.01
C LYS A 66 -3.22 10.36 12.74
N ASP A 67 -4.07 9.63 12.04
CA ASP A 67 -4.90 8.57 12.64
C ASP A 67 -4.06 7.49 13.32
N ILE A 68 -2.87 7.22 12.79
CA ILE A 68 -1.96 6.16 13.25
C ILE A 68 -1.12 6.65 14.43
N VAL A 69 -0.76 7.93 14.42
CA VAL A 69 -0.14 8.61 15.56
C VAL A 69 -1.12 8.68 16.73
N GLU A 70 -2.36 9.10 16.48
CA GLU A 70 -3.42 9.22 17.49
C GLU A 70 -3.84 7.85 18.06
N ALA A 71 -3.83 6.80 17.24
CA ALA A 71 -4.05 5.43 17.68
C ALA A 71 -2.87 4.85 18.51
N GLY A 72 -1.75 5.57 18.64
CA GLY A 72 -0.57 5.13 19.39
C GLY A 72 0.20 3.99 18.72
N LEU A 73 0.03 3.82 17.40
CA LEU A 73 0.71 2.78 16.62
C LEU A 73 2.09 3.24 16.12
N ALA A 74 2.31 4.56 16.03
CA ALA A 74 3.59 5.16 15.66
C ALA A 74 4.51 5.39 16.89
N GLY A 75 5.10 4.32 17.42
CA GLY A 75 6.03 4.40 18.55
C GLY A 75 7.50 4.64 18.18
N ASP A 76 8.25 5.34 19.04
CA ASP A 76 9.64 5.78 18.82
C ASP A 76 10.65 4.67 18.47
N ASN A 77 10.34 3.41 18.79
CA ASN A 77 11.21 2.25 18.52
C ASN A 77 10.90 1.55 17.19
N ASN A 78 9.93 2.05 16.43
CA ASN A 78 9.54 1.51 15.13
C ASN A 78 10.50 2.01 14.04
N LEU A 79 10.47 1.34 12.89
CA LEU A 79 11.15 1.79 11.69
C LEU A 79 10.14 2.45 10.76
N TYR A 80 10.52 3.57 10.15
CA TYR A 80 9.65 4.32 9.26
C TYR A 80 10.26 4.40 7.87
N TYR A 81 9.42 4.21 6.85
CA TYR A 81 9.82 4.31 5.46
C TYR A 81 8.81 5.12 4.66
N MET A 82 9.28 5.70 3.57
CA MET A 82 8.45 6.30 2.54
C MET A 82 8.68 5.56 1.23
N ALA A 83 7.61 4.97 0.70
CA ALA A 83 7.55 4.45 -0.65
C ALA A 83 6.89 5.46 -1.60
N LEU A 84 7.38 5.55 -2.83
CA LEU A 84 6.72 6.26 -3.92
C LEU A 84 6.45 5.28 -5.06
N ILE A 85 5.17 5.05 -5.35
CA ILE A 85 4.71 4.22 -6.47
C ILE A 85 4.14 5.15 -7.53
N GLU A 86 4.54 4.93 -8.79
CA GLU A 86 4.08 5.77 -9.91
C GLU A 86 3.45 4.93 -11.03
N ARG A 87 2.44 5.54 -11.68
CA ARG A 87 1.92 5.11 -12.98
C ARG A 87 1.53 6.34 -13.79
N GLY A 88 2.27 6.61 -14.86
CA GLY A 88 2.05 7.81 -15.67
C GLY A 88 2.24 9.09 -14.85
N THR A 89 1.18 9.89 -14.74
CA THR A 89 1.20 11.12 -13.93
C THR A 89 0.76 10.92 -12.48
N ALA A 90 0.24 9.74 -12.13
CA ALA A 90 -0.21 9.44 -10.78
C ALA A 90 0.96 9.08 -9.87
N LYS A 91 1.00 9.71 -8.69
CA LYS A 91 2.05 9.50 -7.69
C LYS A 91 1.43 9.12 -6.35
N LEU A 92 1.61 7.87 -5.94
CA LEU A 92 1.15 7.36 -4.66
C LEU A 92 2.31 7.35 -3.66
N GLN A 93 2.22 8.21 -2.65
CA GLN A 93 3.08 8.13 -1.48
C GLN A 93 2.49 7.14 -0.49
N ALA A 94 3.33 6.24 0.02
CA ALA A 94 2.95 5.34 1.10
C ALA A 94 3.95 5.47 2.24
N ALA A 95 3.48 6.04 3.36
CA ALA A 95 4.21 6.03 4.61
C ALA A 95 4.03 4.64 5.24
N VAL A 96 5.14 4.02 5.67
CA VAL A 96 5.15 2.64 6.19
C VAL A 96 5.74 2.63 7.58
N GLU A 97 4.95 2.16 8.55
CA GLU A 97 5.38 1.88 9.91
C GLU A 97 5.72 0.39 10.06
N LEU A 98 6.90 0.11 10.61
CA LEU A 98 7.45 -1.23 10.79
C LEU A 98 7.83 -1.47 12.26
N ASN A 99 6.95 -2.17 12.96
CA ASN A 99 7.19 -2.57 14.34
C ASN A 99 8.38 -3.58 14.47
N PRO A 100 9.19 -3.52 15.54
CA PRO A 100 10.26 -4.50 15.79
C PRO A 100 9.81 -5.97 15.87
N GLY A 101 8.50 -6.22 16.03
CA GLY A 101 7.84 -7.51 15.94
C GLY A 101 7.52 -7.99 14.51
N TYR A 102 8.11 -7.38 13.48
CA TYR A 102 7.94 -7.78 12.07
C TYR A 102 8.06 -9.30 11.87
N SER A 103 7.21 -9.84 10.99
CA SER A 103 6.81 -11.25 10.77
C SER A 103 5.79 -11.81 11.75
N SER A 104 5.49 -11.12 12.84
CA SER A 104 4.34 -11.41 13.73
C SER A 104 3.33 -10.27 13.76
N ILE A 105 3.82 -9.03 13.67
CA ILE A 105 3.02 -7.81 13.50
C ILE A 105 3.25 -7.31 12.08
N PRO A 106 2.19 -7.08 11.28
CA PRO A 106 2.33 -6.59 9.91
C PRO A 106 2.81 -5.12 9.91
N PRO A 107 3.52 -4.69 8.86
CA PRO A 107 3.68 -3.26 8.56
C PRO A 107 2.32 -2.59 8.33
N ILE A 108 2.23 -1.31 8.70
CA ILE A 108 1.03 -0.49 8.50
C ILE A 108 1.34 0.63 7.50
N PHE A 109 0.45 0.79 6.52
CA PHE A 109 0.55 1.74 5.41
C PHE A 109 -0.44 2.88 5.57
N GLN A 110 0.00 4.11 5.27
CA GLN A 110 -0.86 5.28 5.11
C GLN A 110 -0.57 5.89 3.74
N LEU A 111 -1.64 6.23 3.01
CA LEU A 111 -1.58 6.51 1.59
C LEU A 111 -1.95 7.97 1.30
N CYS A 112 -1.19 8.57 0.40
CA CYS A 112 -1.48 9.89 -0.16
C CYS A 112 -1.25 9.84 -1.67
N LEU A 113 -2.34 9.90 -2.44
CA LEU A 113 -2.30 9.89 -3.89
C LEU A 113 -2.34 11.33 -4.42
N ASN A 114 -1.30 11.72 -5.16
CA ASN A 114 -1.30 12.96 -5.92
C ASN A 114 -1.61 12.65 -7.39
N TRP A 115 -2.90 12.77 -7.73
CA TRP A 115 -3.41 12.60 -9.08
C TRP A 115 -4.77 13.28 -9.21
N LYS A 116 -4.86 14.29 -10.10
CA LYS A 116 -6.03 15.20 -10.24
C LYS A 116 -6.39 15.92 -8.93
N GLY A 117 -5.38 16.21 -8.11
CA GLY A 117 -5.55 16.71 -6.74
C GLY A 117 -4.86 15.78 -5.74
N GLU A 118 -4.88 16.20 -4.48
CA GLU A 118 -4.35 15.40 -3.36
C GLU A 118 -5.50 14.63 -2.71
N LYS A 119 -5.40 13.30 -2.75
CA LYS A 119 -6.35 12.34 -2.19
C LYS A 119 -5.69 11.57 -1.07
N THR A 120 -6.35 11.50 0.07
CA THR A 120 -5.89 10.91 1.33
C THR A 120 -7.07 10.19 1.97
N ASN A 121 -6.82 9.37 2.98
CA ASN A 121 -7.90 8.71 3.75
C ASN A 121 -8.92 9.72 4.33
N SER A 122 -8.52 10.96 4.63
CA SER A 122 -9.43 11.96 5.19
C SER A 122 -10.42 12.57 4.18
N ASN A 123 -10.19 12.42 2.88
CA ASN A 123 -10.99 13.10 1.84
C ASN A 123 -11.42 12.23 0.65
N ASP A 124 -11.01 10.96 0.61
CA ASP A 124 -11.32 10.02 -0.47
C ASP A 124 -11.54 8.60 0.11
N ASP A 125 -12.78 8.11 0.01
CA ASP A 125 -13.20 6.80 0.53
C ASP A 125 -12.50 5.64 -0.19
N ASP A 126 -12.10 5.81 -1.46
CA ASP A 126 -11.38 4.78 -2.19
C ASP A 126 -9.96 4.63 -1.63
N ILE A 127 -9.30 5.73 -1.26
CA ILE A 127 -7.98 5.67 -0.59
C ILE A 127 -8.09 4.92 0.74
N GLN A 128 -9.15 5.17 1.51
CA GLN A 128 -9.44 4.43 2.74
C GLN A 128 -9.64 2.93 2.46
N ALA A 129 -10.35 2.58 1.37
CA ALA A 129 -10.52 1.19 0.96
C ALA A 129 -9.18 0.52 0.58
N LEU A 130 -8.30 1.22 -0.16
CA LEU A 130 -6.96 0.72 -0.49
C LEU A 130 -6.12 0.47 0.77
N GLU A 131 -6.16 1.39 1.75
CA GLU A 131 -5.50 1.20 3.04
C GLU A 131 -6.03 -0.02 3.79
N SER A 132 -7.36 -0.21 3.81
CA SER A 132 -7.99 -1.38 4.44
C SER A 132 -7.54 -2.69 3.80
N GLU A 133 -7.48 -2.75 2.46
CA GLU A 133 -7.03 -3.94 1.73
C GLU A 133 -5.56 -4.30 2.07
N VAL A 134 -4.67 -3.32 2.19
CA VAL A 134 -3.26 -3.59 2.49
C VAL A 134 -3.02 -3.87 3.98
N ASN A 135 -3.73 -3.18 4.87
CA ASN A 135 -3.48 -3.23 6.32
C ASN A 135 -4.29 -4.33 7.05
N VAL A 136 -5.46 -4.71 6.54
CA VAL A 136 -6.37 -5.66 7.21
C VAL A 136 -6.39 -7.00 6.49
N CYS A 137 -6.40 -7.00 5.15
CA CYS A 137 -6.51 -8.22 4.33
C CYS A 137 -5.16 -8.90 4.04
N TYR A 138 -4.08 -8.55 4.76
CA TYR A 138 -2.71 -9.05 4.57
C TYR A 138 -2.49 -10.56 4.80
N LYS A 139 -3.54 -11.32 5.17
CA LYS A 139 -3.45 -12.74 5.52
C LYS A 139 -3.52 -13.63 4.29
N GLU A 140 -2.56 -13.49 3.39
CA GLU A 140 -2.36 -14.47 2.32
C GLU A 140 -1.30 -15.52 2.71
N PRO A 141 -1.45 -16.79 2.29
CA PRO A 141 -0.51 -17.85 2.61
C PRO A 141 0.84 -17.60 1.93
N GLY A 142 1.89 -17.35 2.72
CA GLY A 142 3.26 -17.19 2.24
C GLY A 142 4.27 -17.20 3.38
N PRO A 143 5.58 -17.21 3.08
CA PRO A 143 6.61 -17.11 4.12
C PRO A 143 6.44 -15.80 4.89
N SER A 144 6.29 -15.85 6.21
CA SER A 144 5.97 -14.67 7.05
C SER A 144 6.97 -13.52 6.93
N HIS A 145 8.17 -13.78 6.42
CA HIS A 145 9.21 -12.78 6.19
C HIS A 145 9.03 -11.99 4.88
N GLN A 146 8.17 -12.42 3.95
CA GLN A 146 7.88 -11.77 2.66
C GLN A 146 6.71 -10.77 2.71
N LEU A 147 6.15 -10.54 3.90
CA LEU A 147 4.91 -9.79 4.05
C LEU A 147 4.99 -8.37 3.49
N LEU A 148 6.07 -7.64 3.79
CA LEU A 148 6.26 -6.27 3.31
C LEU A 148 6.25 -6.18 1.78
N THR A 149 6.98 -7.08 1.12
CA THR A 149 7.12 -7.06 -0.35
C THR A 149 5.83 -7.49 -1.03
N ASN A 150 5.08 -8.41 -0.42
CA ASN A 150 3.76 -8.79 -0.90
C ASN A 150 2.75 -7.65 -0.73
N GLN A 151 2.76 -6.93 0.40
CA GLN A 151 1.92 -5.74 0.60
C GLN A 151 2.25 -4.63 -0.41
N LEU A 152 3.54 -4.38 -0.69
CA LEU A 152 3.95 -3.41 -1.72
C LEU A 152 3.50 -3.83 -3.12
N GLN A 153 3.65 -5.11 -3.46
CA GLN A 153 3.19 -5.62 -4.75
C GLN A 153 1.66 -5.51 -4.88
N TRP A 154 0.93 -5.84 -3.81
CA TRP A 154 -0.52 -5.69 -3.74
C TRP A 154 -0.93 -4.24 -3.91
N LEU A 155 -0.23 -3.31 -3.26
CA LEU A 155 -0.48 -1.88 -3.41
C LEU A 155 -0.28 -1.40 -4.86
N CYS A 156 0.71 -1.92 -5.60
CA CYS A 156 0.85 -1.65 -7.03
C CYS A 156 -0.36 -2.14 -7.83
N VAL A 157 -0.88 -3.34 -7.54
CA VAL A 157 -2.07 -3.89 -8.18
C VAL A 157 -3.30 -3.04 -7.87
N LEU A 158 -3.48 -2.67 -6.61
CA LEU A 158 -4.59 -1.83 -6.15
C LEU A 158 -4.56 -0.45 -6.82
N LEU A 159 -3.39 0.17 -6.96
CA LEU A 159 -3.25 1.43 -7.69
C LEU A 159 -3.60 1.26 -9.18
N ASP A 160 -3.22 0.14 -9.79
CA ASP A 160 -3.58 -0.14 -11.18
C ASP A 160 -5.10 -0.26 -11.38
N VAL A 161 -5.76 -0.99 -10.49
CA VAL A 161 -7.23 -1.12 -10.50
C VAL A 161 -7.86 0.26 -10.31
N TYR A 162 -7.45 0.99 -9.28
CA TYR A 162 -7.98 2.32 -8.98
C TYR A 162 -7.92 3.26 -10.20
N LEU A 163 -6.76 3.33 -10.87
CA LEU A 163 -6.57 4.20 -12.03
C LEU A 163 -7.31 3.73 -13.30
N GLU A 164 -7.64 2.45 -13.40
CA GLU A 164 -8.40 1.88 -14.53
C GLU A 164 -9.91 1.93 -14.34
N THR A 165 -10.37 1.93 -13.08
CA THR A 165 -11.80 1.95 -12.74
C THR A 165 -12.32 3.32 -12.38
N GLU A 166 -11.46 4.31 -12.08
CA GLU A 166 -11.91 5.68 -11.86
C GLU A 166 -12.66 6.14 -13.11
N SER A 167 -13.93 6.53 -12.93
CA SER A 167 -14.77 7.00 -14.02
C SER A 167 -14.08 8.17 -14.70
N HIS A 168 -13.80 8.04 -16.00
CA HIS A 168 -13.40 9.18 -16.80
C HIS A 168 -14.51 10.20 -16.74
N ASP A 169 -14.25 11.32 -16.06
CA ASP A 169 -15.04 12.53 -16.20
C ASP A 169 -14.86 13.00 -17.65
N ASN A 170 -15.68 12.46 -18.57
CA ASN A 170 -15.69 12.76 -20.00
C ASN A 170 -16.27 14.17 -20.29
N SER A 171 -16.15 15.08 -19.33
CA SER A 171 -16.61 16.46 -19.45
C SER A 171 -15.53 17.32 -20.11
N VAL A 172 -15.25 17.08 -21.40
CA VAL A 172 -15.11 18.08 -22.49
C VAL A 172 -14.30 17.55 -23.69
N GLU A 173 -14.99 16.97 -24.66
CA GLU A 173 -14.77 17.24 -26.09
C GLU A 173 -16.14 17.07 -26.78
N GLY A 174 -16.76 18.19 -27.17
CA GLY A 174 -18.16 18.22 -27.56
C GLY A 174 -18.44 17.77 -29.00
N VAL A 175 -19.63 17.22 -29.23
CA VAL A 175 -20.45 17.47 -30.43
C VAL A 175 -21.92 17.46 -30.04
N GLN A 176 -22.65 18.47 -30.51
CA GLN A 176 -24.10 18.63 -30.35
C GLN A 176 -24.89 17.45 -30.93
N GLY A 177 -25.95 17.08 -30.19
CA GLY A 177 -27.17 16.51 -30.76
C GLY A 177 -27.27 14.99 -30.73
N ILE A 178 -28.18 14.50 -29.88
CA ILE A 178 -29.31 13.61 -30.18
C ILE A 178 -29.71 12.92 -28.86
N SER A 179 -30.93 13.20 -28.39
CA SER A 179 -31.63 12.36 -27.40
C SER A 179 -32.02 11.02 -28.04
N PRO A 180 -32.00 9.88 -27.35
CA PRO A 180 -33.12 9.53 -26.47
C PRO A 180 -32.71 8.76 -25.20
N GLY A 181 -33.66 8.59 -24.28
CA GLY A 181 -33.47 7.89 -23.02
C GLY A 181 -33.25 6.39 -23.17
N GLU A 182 -32.59 5.83 -22.17
CA GLU A 182 -32.82 4.50 -21.63
C GLU A 182 -32.14 4.40 -20.26
N ASP A 183 -32.92 3.90 -19.30
CA ASP A 183 -32.49 3.56 -17.94
C ASP A 183 -31.25 2.66 -17.94
N VAL A 184 -30.24 3.01 -17.14
CA VAL A 184 -29.33 2.01 -16.54
C VAL A 184 -29.07 2.40 -15.09
N SER A 185 -30.02 2.06 -14.23
CA SER A 185 -29.84 2.05 -12.78
C SER A 185 -29.30 0.70 -12.35
N VAL A 186 -28.00 0.42 -12.47
CA VAL A 186 -27.38 -0.71 -11.76
C VAL A 186 -25.90 -0.43 -11.50
N ALA A 187 -25.54 -0.18 -10.25
CA ALA A 187 -24.37 -0.75 -9.57
C ALA A 187 -24.04 0.06 -8.32
N PHE A 188 -24.70 -0.22 -7.19
CA PHE A 188 -24.13 -0.17 -5.84
C PHE A 188 -25.13 -0.87 -4.93
N GLN A 189 -24.98 -2.20 -4.79
CA GLN A 189 -25.67 -2.94 -3.74
C GLN A 189 -24.66 -3.16 -2.62
N GLY A 190 -24.60 -2.19 -1.71
CA GLY A 190 -24.04 -2.38 -0.38
C GLY A 190 -24.93 -3.36 0.37
N SER A 191 -24.37 -4.52 0.72
CA SER A 191 -25.04 -5.47 1.62
C SER A 191 -24.78 -5.04 3.05
N LYS A 192 -25.87 -4.84 3.80
CA LYS A 192 -25.89 -4.74 5.27
C LYS A 192 -25.57 -6.09 5.90
#